data_AF-A0AAW1TI08-F1
#
_entry.id   AF-A0AAW1TI08-F1
#
_cell.length_a   1.000
_cell.length_b   1.000
_cell.length_c   1.000
_cell.angle_alpha   90.00
_cell.angle_beta   90.00
_cell.angle_gamma   90.00
#
_symmetry.space_group_name_H-M   'P 1'
#
loop_
_entity.id
_entity.type
_entity.pdbx_description
1 polymer ?
#
loop_
_entity_poly.entity_id
_entity_poly.type
_entity_poly.pdbx_seq_one_letter_code
_entity_poly.pdbx_strand_id
1 'polypeptide(L)'
;MRALTERVASETGLWNGALPNHVLLNAYPPGSGIMSHQDGPLLLIFRHSAYEECLHGIDEVVQDHFSHQEDDLTLYGLQAPCSLHRKSERVSLTIRRVPRVQLKHRRILNKGVPVHMGRQSGS
;
A
#
# COMPACT_ATOMS: atom_id res chain seq x y z
N MET A 1 12.83 6.63 -13.19
CA MET A 1 12.36 6.03 -11.91
C MET A 1 13.47 5.71 -10.93
N ARG A 2 14.56 5.04 -11.32
CA ARG A 2 15.69 4.70 -10.44
C ARG A 2 16.27 5.90 -9.66
N ALA A 3 16.53 7.01 -10.34
CA ALA A 3 17.05 8.23 -9.72
C ALA A 3 16.11 8.81 -8.64
N LEU A 4 14.79 8.77 -8.87
CA LEU A 4 13.79 9.21 -7.88
C LEU A 4 13.80 8.29 -6.66
N THR A 5 13.79 6.96 -6.87
CA THR A 5 13.80 6.01 -5.77
C THR A 5 15.10 6.06 -4.95
N GLU A 6 16.24 6.30 -5.59
CA GLU A 6 17.53 6.48 -4.92
C GLU A 6 17.55 7.78 -4.10
N ARG A 7 17.07 8.89 -4.69
CA ARG A 7 16.98 10.19 -4.01
C ARG A 7 16.07 10.14 -2.79
N VAL A 8 14.86 9.58 -2.94
CA VAL A 8 13.93 9.42 -1.81
C VAL A 8 14.56 8.52 -0.74
N ALA A 9 15.28 7.46 -1.13
CA ALA A 9 15.93 6.58 -0.16
C ALA A 9 17.05 7.27 0.62
N SER A 10 17.87 8.09 -0.06
CA SER A 10 18.95 8.83 0.59
C SER A 10 18.46 9.96 1.47
N GLU A 11 17.42 10.69 1.06
CA GLU A 11 16.93 11.86 1.79
C GLU A 11 16.08 11.47 3.01
N THR A 12 15.35 10.35 2.94
CA THR A 12 14.40 9.96 4.00
C THR A 12 14.92 8.90 4.97
N GLY A 13 15.90 8.07 4.56
CA GLY A 13 16.41 6.96 5.37
C GLY A 13 15.41 5.83 5.66
N LEU A 14 14.20 5.86 5.06
CA LEU A 14 13.08 4.98 5.40
C LEU A 14 13.35 3.49 5.23
N TRP A 15 14.31 3.13 4.39
CA TRP A 15 14.59 1.74 4.04
C TRP A 15 15.92 1.22 4.60
N ASN A 16 16.48 1.86 5.63
CA ASN A 16 17.70 1.43 6.33
C ASN A 16 18.86 1.11 5.36
N GLY A 17 19.09 2.00 4.38
CA GLY A 17 20.13 1.84 3.35
C GLY A 17 19.78 0.90 2.20
N ALA A 18 18.63 0.22 2.24
CA ALA A 18 18.17 -0.60 1.13
C ALA A 18 17.39 0.22 0.09
N LEU A 19 17.54 -0.11 -1.19
CA LEU A 19 16.77 0.54 -2.25
C LEU A 19 15.35 -0.06 -2.34
N PRO A 20 14.31 0.78 -2.53
CA PRO A 20 13.01 0.32 -2.99
C PRO A 20 13.12 -0.48 -4.28
N ASN A 21 12.24 -1.45 -4.46
CA ASN A 21 12.26 -2.35 -5.61
C ASN A 21 10.90 -2.48 -6.33
N HIS A 22 9.88 -1.77 -5.87
CA HIS A 22 8.56 -1.78 -6.48
C HIS A 22 7.96 -0.38 -6.42
N VAL A 23 7.35 0.03 -7.53
CA VAL A 23 6.65 1.32 -7.64
C VAL A 23 5.27 1.06 -8.24
N LEU A 24 4.24 1.66 -7.65
CA LEU A 24 2.88 1.66 -8.15
C LEU A 24 2.47 3.12 -8.46
N LEU A 25 1.76 3.31 -9.56
CA LEU A 25 1.16 4.58 -9.95
C LEU A 25 -0.35 4.37 -10.06
N ASN A 26 -1.14 5.18 -9.36
CA ASN A 26 -2.58 5.18 -9.48
C ASN A 26 -3.06 6.58 -9.88
N ALA A 27 -4.07 6.65 -10.73
CA ALA A 27 -4.76 7.90 -11.10
C ALA A 27 -6.22 7.80 -10.67
N TYR A 28 -6.73 8.88 -10.09
CA TYR A 28 -8.09 8.98 -9.59
C TYR A 28 -8.74 10.24 -10.19
N PRO A 29 -9.72 10.09 -11.09
CA PRO A 29 -10.54 11.20 -11.55
C PRO A 29 -11.26 11.92 -10.38
N PRO A 30 -11.73 13.16 -10.56
CA PRO A 30 -12.55 13.83 -9.55
C PRO A 30 -13.76 12.97 -9.16
N GLY A 31 -14.00 12.83 -7.85
CA GLY A 31 -15.04 11.95 -7.31
C GLY A 31 -14.64 10.47 -7.21
N SER A 32 -13.48 10.07 -7.72
CA SER A 32 -12.93 8.72 -7.51
C SER A 32 -11.96 8.68 -6.33
N GLY A 33 -11.87 7.53 -5.69
CA GLY A 33 -11.11 7.34 -4.47
C GLY A 33 -10.75 5.87 -4.26
N ILE A 34 -10.27 5.57 -3.07
CA ILE A 34 -10.08 4.20 -2.61
C ILE A 34 -10.65 4.13 -1.20
N MET A 35 -11.60 3.22 -0.98
CA MET A 35 -12.20 3.01 0.34
C MET A 35 -11.13 2.80 1.40
N SER A 36 -11.42 3.19 2.63
CA SER A 36 -10.53 2.95 3.77
C SER A 36 -10.18 1.47 3.90
N HIS A 37 -8.89 1.16 3.80
CA HIS A 37 -8.37 -0.19 3.84
C HIS A 37 -7.03 -0.22 4.58
N GLN A 38 -6.63 -1.41 5.01
CA GLN A 38 -5.25 -1.69 5.43
C GLN A 38 -4.54 -2.29 4.23
N ASP A 39 -3.58 -1.54 3.70
CA ASP A 39 -2.66 -2.11 2.73
C ASP A 39 -1.55 -2.88 3.44
N GLY A 40 -1.30 -4.10 3.00
CA GLY A 40 0.07 -4.62 3.07
C GLY A 40 1.01 -3.72 2.24
N PRO A 41 2.31 -3.64 2.55
CA PRO A 41 3.29 -2.61 2.19
C PRO A 41 3.05 -1.46 1.21
N LEU A 42 1.93 -0.76 1.25
CA LEU A 42 1.61 0.27 0.27
C LEU A 42 0.96 1.48 0.95
N LEU A 43 1.74 2.45 1.43
CA LEU A 43 1.18 3.78 1.64
C LEU A 43 2.23 4.89 1.73
N LEU A 44 1.76 6.11 1.40
CA LEU A 44 2.19 7.44 1.89
C LEU A 44 3.04 7.38 3.17
N ILE A 45 4.09 8.20 3.25
CA ILE A 45 5.18 8.06 4.24
C ILE A 45 4.64 7.99 5.69
N PHE A 46 4.49 6.77 6.21
CA PHE A 46 4.23 6.51 7.62
C PHE A 46 5.39 5.68 8.18
N ARG A 47 5.88 6.08 9.34
CA ARG A 47 6.84 5.29 10.12
C ARG A 47 6.09 4.43 11.13
N HIS A 48 6.50 3.18 11.29
CA HIS A 48 6.08 2.29 12.39
C HIS A 48 4.55 2.03 12.44
N SER A 49 3.91 2.19 13.60
CA SER A 49 2.52 1.79 13.86
C SER A 49 1.52 2.38 12.88
N ALA A 50 1.76 3.59 12.37
CA ALA A 50 0.89 4.22 11.39
C ALA A 50 0.80 3.47 10.05
N TYR A 51 1.74 2.55 9.78
CA TYR A 51 1.73 1.70 8.60
C TYR A 51 1.10 0.31 8.86
N GLU A 52 1.09 -0.19 10.10
CA GLU A 52 0.55 -1.52 10.44
C GLU A 52 -0.84 -1.46 11.08
N GLU A 53 -1.19 -0.34 11.72
CA GLU A 53 -2.32 -0.24 12.65
C GLU A 53 -3.36 0.81 12.23
N CYS A 54 -3.05 1.67 11.25
CA CYS A 54 -3.96 2.70 10.78
C CYS A 54 -4.65 2.31 9.46
N LEU A 55 -5.94 2.62 9.35
CA LEU A 55 -6.67 2.57 8.08
C LEU A 55 -6.38 3.83 7.28
N HIS A 56 -6.31 3.68 5.96
CA HIS A 56 -6.13 4.78 5.04
C HIS A 56 -7.00 4.66 3.81
N GLY A 57 -7.37 5.82 3.27
CA GLY A 57 -8.21 5.92 2.09
C GLY A 57 -8.04 7.26 1.41
N ILE A 58 -8.64 7.37 0.24
CA ILE A 58 -8.83 8.63 -0.47
C ILE A 58 -10.32 8.74 -0.69
N ASP A 59 -10.94 9.77 -0.11
CA ASP A 59 -12.38 9.92 -0.22
C ASP A 59 -12.80 10.17 -1.67
N GLU A 60 -13.93 9.56 -2.05
CA GLU A 60 -14.63 9.73 -3.32
C GLU A 60 -15.35 11.09 -3.37
N VAL A 61 -14.56 12.16 -3.36
CA VAL A 61 -15.05 13.55 -3.35
C VAL A 61 -14.52 14.34 -4.54
N VAL A 62 -15.27 15.36 -4.93
CA VAL A 62 -14.90 16.34 -5.98
C VAL A 62 -14.25 17.60 -5.41
N GLN A 63 -14.24 17.74 -4.09
CA GLN A 63 -13.64 18.85 -3.36
C GLN A 63 -13.09 18.37 -2.02
N ASP A 64 -11.94 18.91 -1.62
CA ASP A 64 -11.35 18.72 -0.31
C ASP A 64 -11.71 19.92 0.57
N HIS A 65 -12.04 19.69 1.85
CA HIS A 65 -12.41 20.75 2.79
C HIS A 65 -11.37 20.87 3.89
N PHE A 66 -10.86 22.09 4.08
CA PHE A 66 -9.83 22.40 5.06
C PHE A 66 -10.42 23.29 6.14
N SER A 67 -10.59 22.74 7.34
CA SER A 67 -11.11 23.48 8.49
C SER A 67 -10.04 24.33 9.17
N HIS A 68 -8.77 23.96 9.02
CA HIS A 68 -7.61 24.59 9.66
C HIS A 68 -6.54 24.94 8.63
N GLN A 69 -5.69 25.90 8.98
CA GLN A 69 -4.59 26.32 8.12
C GLN A 69 -3.50 25.24 8.11
N GLU A 70 -3.13 24.80 6.91
CA GLU A 70 -2.02 23.87 6.68
C GLU A 70 -0.87 24.62 5.94
N ASP A 71 0.36 24.13 6.09
CA ASP A 71 1.53 24.71 5.41
C ASP A 71 1.36 24.74 3.88
N ASP A 72 0.79 23.66 3.33
CA ASP A 72 0.50 23.54 1.90
C ASP A 72 -0.48 24.62 1.42
N LEU A 73 -1.52 24.94 2.20
CA LEU A 73 -2.46 26.02 1.86
C LEU A 73 -1.73 27.36 1.79
N THR A 74 -0.83 27.60 2.75
CA THR A 74 -0.03 28.84 2.81
C THR A 74 0.88 28.96 1.59
N LEU A 75 1.50 27.86 1.14
CA LEU A 75 2.33 27.83 -0.06
C LEU A 75 1.57 28.24 -1.32
N TYR A 76 0.29 27.88 -1.41
CA TYR A 76 -0.60 28.26 -2.50
C TYR A 76 -1.37 29.58 -2.28
N GLY A 77 -1.08 30.32 -1.20
CA GLY A 77 -1.74 31.58 -0.88
C GLY A 77 -3.22 31.43 -0.51
N LEU A 78 -3.62 30.24 -0.03
CA LEU A 78 -4.98 29.93 0.41
C LEU A 78 -5.11 30.10 1.93
N GLN A 79 -6.28 30.55 2.37
CA GLN A 79 -6.61 30.67 3.79
C GLN A 79 -7.77 29.75 4.17
N ALA A 80 -7.61 29.02 5.27
CA ALA A 80 -8.69 28.24 5.87
C ALA A 80 -9.66 29.13 6.68
N PRO A 81 -10.95 28.77 6.79
CA PRO A 81 -11.57 27.58 6.21
C PRO A 81 -11.79 27.74 4.69
N CYS A 82 -11.47 26.70 3.92
CA CYS A 82 -11.67 26.73 2.47
C CYS A 82 -12.00 25.34 1.89
N SER A 83 -12.58 25.37 0.69
CA SER A 83 -12.80 24.18 -0.14
C SER A 83 -11.98 24.27 -1.42
N LEU A 84 -11.27 23.21 -1.77
CA LEU A 84 -10.52 23.12 -3.01
C LEU A 84 -11.14 22.07 -3.93
N HIS A 85 -11.60 22.49 -5.11
CA HIS A 85 -12.12 21.57 -6.11
C HIS A 85 -11.00 20.76 -6.78
N ARG A 86 -11.20 19.44 -6.87
CA ARG A 86 -10.35 18.55 -7.66
C ARG A 86 -10.66 18.77 -9.13
N LYS A 87 -9.91 19.67 -9.78
CA LYS A 87 -10.09 20.03 -11.19
C LYS A 87 -9.47 19.02 -12.17
N SER A 88 -8.53 18.21 -11.70
CA SER A 88 -7.77 17.25 -12.50
C SER A 88 -7.70 15.90 -11.79
N GLU A 89 -7.17 14.90 -12.49
CA GLU A 89 -6.87 13.60 -11.89
C GLU A 89 -5.84 13.76 -10.77
N ARG A 90 -6.12 13.11 -9.64
CA ARG A 90 -5.14 12.93 -8.56
C ARG A 90 -4.27 11.74 -8.92
N VAL A 91 -2.97 11.94 -8.98
CA VAL A 91 -2.00 10.86 -9.18
C VAL A 91 -1.31 10.53 -7.86
N SER A 92 -1.32 9.25 -7.45
CA SER A 92 -0.50 8.79 -6.33
C SER A 92 0.64 7.91 -6.81
N LEU A 93 1.81 8.14 -6.23
CA LEU A 93 3.01 7.33 -6.42
C LEU A 93 3.29 6.58 -5.12
N THR A 94 3.26 5.25 -5.16
CA THR A 94 3.63 4.40 -4.02
C THR A 94 4.97 3.73 -4.30
N ILE A 95 5.98 4.01 -3.48
CA ILE A 95 7.32 3.44 -3.58
C ILE A 95 7.55 2.50 -2.39
N ARG A 96 7.87 1.23 -2.65
CA ARG A 96 8.07 0.24 -1.59
C ARG A 96 9.27 -0.66 -1.83
N ARG A 97 9.74 -1.28 -0.74
CA ARG A 97 10.67 -2.40 -0.76
C ARG A 97 9.96 -3.67 -0.33
N VAL A 98 9.86 -4.64 -1.24
CA VAL A 98 9.31 -5.97 -0.96
C VAL A 98 10.45 -6.95 -0.75
N PRO A 99 10.63 -7.54 0.45
CA PRO A 99 11.62 -8.59 0.66
C PRO A 99 11.36 -9.79 -0.25
N ARG A 100 12.42 -10.39 -0.81
CA ARG A 100 12.28 -11.65 -1.54
C ARG A 100 12.05 -12.78 -0.53
N VAL A 101 10.89 -13.41 -0.57
CA VAL A 101 10.63 -14.63 0.20
C VAL A 101 11.15 -15.81 -0.61
N GLN A 102 12.21 -16.47 -0.14
CA GLN A 102 12.53 -17.81 -0.63
C GLN A 102 11.53 -18.78 0.00
N LEU A 103 10.50 -19.17 -0.76
CA LEU A 103 9.65 -20.30 -0.38
C LEU A 103 10.53 -21.54 -0.36
N LYS A 104 10.90 -22.03 0.83
CA LYS A 104 11.42 -23.38 0.98
C LYS A 104 10.31 -24.31 0.49
N HIS A 105 10.47 -24.90 -0.69
CA HIS A 105 9.59 -25.96 -1.19
C HIS A 105 9.58 -27.08 -0.14
N ARG A 106 8.56 -27.11 0.73
CA ARG A 106 8.29 -28.27 1.55
C ARG A 106 7.68 -29.30 0.61
N ARG A 107 8.50 -30.20 0.06
CA ARG A 107 8.02 -31.38 -0.66
C ARG A 107 7.04 -32.11 0.27
N ILE A 108 5.74 -32.01 0.00
CA ILE A 108 4.75 -32.88 0.62
C ILE A 108 4.93 -34.23 -0.07
N LEU A 109 5.76 -35.10 0.52
CA LEU A 109 5.77 -36.51 0.16
C LEU A 109 4.45 -37.09 0.67
N ASN A 110 3.51 -37.27 -0.25
CA ASN A 110 2.31 -38.06 -0.02
C ASN A 110 2.77 -39.51 0.21
N LYS A 111 3.02 -39.90 1.47
CA LYS A 111 3.16 -41.30 1.83
C LYS A 111 1.75 -41.90 1.72
N GLY A 112 1.50 -42.57 0.59
CA GLY A 112 0.26 -43.30 0.35
C GLY A 112 -0.05 -44.21 1.54
N VAL A 113 -1.22 -44.03 2.12
CA VAL A 113 -1.78 -44.92 3.13
C VAL A 113 -2.08 -46.26 2.44
N PRO A 114 -1.61 -47.42 2.95
CA PRO A 114 -1.97 -48.70 2.39
C PRO A 114 -3.43 -49.02 2.74
N VAL A 115 -4.27 -49.17 1.72
CA VAL A 115 -5.65 -49.62 1.85
C VAL A 115 -5.63 -51.11 2.23
N HIS A 116 -6.00 -51.44 3.46
CA HIS A 116 -6.32 -52.81 3.85
C HIS A 116 -7.71 -53.16 3.30
N MET A 117 -7.77 -53.94 2.21
CA MET A 117 -9.01 -54.58 1.80
C MET A 117 -9.36 -55.69 2.80
N GLY A 118 -10.34 -55.41 3.66
CA GLY A 118 -10.97 -56.41 4.51
C GLY A 118 -11.71 -57.45 3.68
N ARG A 119 -11.32 -58.72 3.80
CA ARG A 119 -12.16 -59.86 3.42
C ARG A 119 -13.35 -59.92 4.39
N GLN A 120 -14.55 -59.69 3.90
CA GLN A 120 -15.76 -60.16 4.59
C GLN A 120 -16.14 -61.53 4.04
N SER A 121 -16.09 -62.52 4.92
CA SER A 121 -16.75 -63.81 4.79
C SER A 121 -18.26 -63.64 4.95
N GLY A 122 -19.03 -64.03 3.94
CA GLY A 122 -20.47 -64.23 4.03
C GLY A 122 -20.77 -65.71 3.84
N SER A 123 -21.45 -66.27 4.84
CA SER A 123 -22.02 -67.62 4.95
C SER A 123 -22.91 -68.02 3.78
#